data_AF-A0A7X8FXJ7-F1
#
_entry.id   AF-A0A7X8FXJ7-F1
#
_cell.length_a   1.000
_cell.length_b   1.000
_cell.length_c   1.000
_cell.angle_alpha   90.00
_cell.angle_beta   90.00
_cell.angle_gamma   90.00
#
_symmetry.space_group_name_H-M   'P 1'
#
loop_
_entity.id
_entity.type
_entity.pdbx_description
1 polymer ?
#
loop_
_entity_poly.entity_id
_entity_poly.type
_entity_poly.pdbx_seq_one_letter_code
_entity_poly.pdbx_strand_id
1 'polypeptide(L)'
;MKHIPTVLILFSLLFLSCASAPPETGMPAWESVEFVQENGSTRALIRLTEKSRTVLEGWASTQDDGTWTVQAEKLRWFNNWAQGWTEADFAVTGTLTLSEADGLWKIRVVEPVRVDYAEKGAIRYRDSRLLDEAGRDACTRRVNRISAAVSHLSGALEGAGFPYFTHEKKKLRRNSFEYHAGSILFPERYDYPAGTKEKSDTTVTRVRGEGVLWNTEYTAEHIPENLRDIRNAGTLYRDWEESGELFYYLYVLENLND
;
A
#
# COMPACT_ATOMS: atom_id res chain seq x y z
N MET A 1 58.73 -51.83 1.46
CA MET A 1 58.20 -50.79 0.54
C MET A 1 56.94 -50.24 1.20
N LYS A 2 57.07 -49.18 2.00
CA LYS A 2 56.85 -47.76 1.64
C LYS A 2 55.39 -47.46 1.19
N HIS A 3 54.69 -46.72 2.06
CA HIS A 3 53.59 -45.74 1.77
C HIS A 3 52.22 -46.35 1.39
N ILE A 4 51.03 -45.98 1.92
CA ILE A 4 50.46 -44.83 2.64
C ILE A 4 49.24 -45.35 3.46
N PRO A 5 48.92 -44.84 4.67
CA PRO A 5 47.61 -45.08 5.27
C PRO A 5 46.59 -44.06 4.75
N THR A 6 45.58 -44.52 4.02
CA THR A 6 44.42 -43.70 3.63
C THR A 6 43.57 -43.47 4.87
N VAL A 7 43.68 -42.27 5.43
CA VAL A 7 42.79 -41.77 6.48
C VAL A 7 41.41 -41.54 5.85
N LEU A 8 40.45 -42.43 6.13
CA LEU A 8 39.03 -42.17 5.89
C LEU A 8 38.54 -41.23 7.00
N ILE A 9 38.53 -39.93 6.73
CA ILE A 9 37.81 -38.96 7.54
C ILE A 9 36.33 -39.10 7.17
N LEU A 10 35.56 -39.78 8.03
CA LEU A 10 34.10 -39.78 8.01
C LEU A 10 33.65 -38.38 8.44
N PHE A 11 33.46 -37.46 7.49
CA PHE A 11 32.84 -36.17 7.78
C PHE A 11 31.33 -36.38 7.85
N SER A 12 30.85 -36.58 9.08
CA SER A 12 29.44 -36.60 9.44
C SER A 12 28.81 -35.26 9.09
N LEU A 13 28.19 -35.17 7.91
CA LEU A 13 27.32 -34.08 7.48
C LEU A 13 26.02 -34.12 8.30
N LEU A 14 26.11 -33.77 9.58
CA LEU A 14 24.97 -33.31 10.38
C LEU A 14 24.72 -31.84 10.00
N PHE A 15 24.22 -31.63 8.78
CA PHE A 15 23.44 -30.43 8.50
C PHE A 15 22.10 -30.59 9.22
N LEU A 16 22.08 -30.29 10.52
CA LEU A 16 20.89 -29.72 11.14
C LEU A 16 20.67 -28.36 10.45
N SER A 17 20.03 -28.39 9.29
CA SER A 17 19.29 -27.23 8.84
C SER A 17 18.14 -27.07 9.83
N CYS A 18 18.35 -26.25 10.86
CA CYS A 18 17.26 -25.42 11.37
C CYS A 18 16.86 -24.49 10.21
N ALA A 19 16.19 -25.06 9.22
CA ALA A 19 15.35 -24.30 8.33
C ALA A 19 14.20 -23.85 9.23
N SER A 20 14.36 -22.67 9.83
CA SER A 20 13.21 -21.88 10.24
C SER A 20 12.23 -21.94 9.08
N ALA A 21 11.01 -22.38 9.34
CA ALA A 21 9.94 -22.31 8.36
C ALA A 21 9.98 -20.89 7.74
N PRO A 22 9.78 -20.75 6.42
CA PRO A 22 9.57 -19.42 5.86
C PRO A 22 8.49 -18.73 6.71
N PRO A 23 8.67 -17.45 7.10
CA PRO A 23 7.61 -16.73 7.79
C PRO A 23 6.33 -16.90 6.97
N GLU A 24 5.21 -17.22 7.62
CA GLU A 24 3.93 -17.37 6.96
C GLU A 24 3.70 -16.16 6.05
N THR A 25 3.86 -16.38 4.75
CA THR A 25 3.45 -15.45 3.72
C THR A 25 1.95 -15.29 3.85
N GLY A 26 1.47 -14.14 4.35
CA GLY A 26 0.02 -13.95 4.37
C GLY A 26 -0.50 -12.65 4.95
N MET A 27 0.18 -12.02 5.92
CA MET A 27 -0.28 -10.74 6.45
C MET A 27 0.76 -9.65 6.16
N PRO A 28 0.35 -8.46 5.68
CA PRO A 28 1.22 -7.31 5.65
C PRO A 28 1.59 -7.04 7.10
N ALA A 29 2.85 -7.28 7.46
CA ALA A 29 3.32 -6.97 8.79
C ALA A 29 3.15 -5.45 8.96
N TRP A 30 2.31 -5.05 9.91
CA TRP A 30 2.37 -3.69 10.44
C TRP A 30 3.62 -3.63 11.29
N GLU A 31 4.76 -3.44 10.64
CA GLU A 31 6.08 -3.66 11.25
C GLU A 31 6.40 -2.60 12.31
N SER A 32 5.62 -1.51 12.39
CA SER A 32 5.87 -0.42 13.32
C SER A 32 4.58 0.10 13.93
N VAL A 33 4.33 -0.30 15.18
CA VAL A 33 3.41 0.39 16.09
C VAL A 33 4.23 1.00 17.22
N GLU A 34 4.02 2.29 17.45
CA GLU A 34 4.68 3.05 18.51
C GLU A 34 3.62 3.68 19.42
N PHE A 35 3.84 3.66 20.74
CA PHE A 35 2.98 4.33 21.71
C PHE A 35 3.71 5.52 22.33
N VAL A 36 3.11 6.70 22.24
CA VAL A 36 3.68 7.95 22.74
C VAL A 36 2.75 8.55 23.79
N GLN A 37 3.32 9.04 24.88
CA GLN A 37 2.57 9.77 25.91
C GLN A 37 2.41 11.24 25.51
N GLU A 38 1.16 11.71 25.45
CA GLU A 38 0.80 13.09 25.13
C GLU A 38 -0.25 13.58 26.15
N ASN A 39 0.11 14.57 26.96
CA ASN A 39 -0.79 15.21 27.94
C ASN A 39 -1.52 14.22 28.89
N GLY A 40 -0.85 13.14 29.30
CA GLY A 40 -1.42 12.12 30.19
C GLY A 40 -2.32 11.09 29.48
N SER A 41 -2.41 11.15 28.15
CA SER A 41 -3.06 10.14 27.31
C SER A 41 -2.02 9.44 26.43
N THR A 42 -2.35 8.23 25.96
CA THR A 42 -1.47 7.47 25.07
C THR A 42 -1.96 7.61 23.63
N ARG A 43 -1.05 7.89 22.69
CA ARG A 43 -1.31 7.93 21.26
C ARG A 43 -0.59 6.78 20.59
N ALA A 44 -1.28 6.03 19.74
CA ALA A 44 -0.67 5.03 18.87
C ALA A 44 -0.28 5.67 17.53
N LEU A 45 0.91 5.34 17.04
CA LEU A 45 1.37 5.65 15.68
C LEU A 45 1.58 4.33 14.95
N ILE A 46 0.79 4.10 13.91
CA ILE A 46 0.74 2.85 13.18
C ILE A 46 1.30 3.09 11.77
N ARG A 47 2.27 2.27 11.37
CA ARG A 47 2.98 2.35 10.09
C ARG A 47 3.10 0.96 9.47
N LEU A 48 3.11 0.90 8.14
CA LEU A 48 3.43 -0.34 7.44
C LEU A 48 4.86 -0.79 7.75
N THR A 49 5.81 0.15 7.72
CA THR A 49 7.22 -0.06 8.07
C THR A 49 7.75 1.13 8.85
N GLU A 50 8.86 1.00 9.56
CA GLU A 50 9.51 2.13 10.26
C GLU A 50 9.86 3.30 9.32
N LYS A 51 10.05 3.01 8.02
CA LYS A 51 10.40 4.02 6.99
C LYS A 51 9.18 4.61 6.29
N SER A 52 7.99 4.05 6.53
CA SER A 52 6.72 4.54 6.00
C SER A 52 6.52 5.99 6.39
N ARG A 53 6.17 6.82 5.42
CA ARG A 53 5.88 8.24 5.64
C ARG A 53 4.38 8.50 5.76
N THR A 54 3.59 7.46 5.55
CA THR A 54 2.19 7.38 5.90
C THR A 54 2.06 6.78 7.30
N VAL A 55 1.37 7.51 8.18
CA VAL A 55 1.23 7.17 9.61
C VAL A 55 -0.23 7.37 10.02
N LEU A 56 -0.88 6.31 10.47
CA LEU A 56 -2.18 6.39 11.12
C LEU A 56 -1.98 6.67 12.61
N GLU A 57 -2.70 7.64 13.13
CA GLU A 57 -2.64 8.06 14.52
C GLU A 57 -4.01 7.98 15.17
N GLY A 58 -4.02 7.58 16.44
CA GLY A 58 -5.23 7.51 17.23
C GLY A 58 -4.95 7.46 18.74
N TRP A 59 -5.97 7.76 19.53
CA TRP A 59 -5.89 7.59 20.99
C TRP A 59 -5.94 6.11 21.35
N ALA A 60 -5.01 5.68 22.19
CA ALA A 60 -4.83 4.30 22.56
C ALA A 60 -5.15 4.07 24.04
N SER A 61 -5.83 2.98 24.33
CA SER A 61 -6.14 2.54 25.70
C SER A 61 -5.94 1.04 25.83
N THR A 62 -5.22 0.61 26.87
CA THR A 62 -5.02 -0.80 27.17
C THR A 62 -6.29 -1.41 27.78
N GLN A 63 -6.58 -2.65 27.40
CA GLN A 63 -7.65 -3.47 27.95
C GLN A 63 -7.10 -4.47 28.97
N ASP A 64 -7.97 -5.07 29.79
CA ASP A 64 -7.56 -6.01 30.85
C ASP A 64 -6.84 -7.27 30.33
N ASP A 65 -7.09 -7.65 29.06
CA ASP A 65 -6.46 -8.78 28.39
C ASP A 65 -5.09 -8.44 27.76
N GLY A 66 -4.61 -7.21 27.93
CA GLY A 66 -3.35 -6.72 27.38
C GLY A 66 -3.43 -6.24 25.94
N THR A 67 -4.62 -6.27 25.30
CA THR A 67 -4.84 -5.67 23.98
C THR A 67 -4.96 -4.15 24.08
N TRP A 68 -4.72 -3.46 22.97
CA TRP A 68 -4.91 -2.01 22.87
C TRP A 68 -6.08 -1.69 21.96
N THR A 69 -6.99 -0.86 22.44
CA THR A 69 -8.02 -0.23 21.60
C THR A 69 -7.50 1.11 21.11
N VAL A 70 -7.53 1.34 19.80
CA VAL A 70 -7.11 2.59 19.16
C VAL A 70 -8.29 3.22 18.43
N GLN A 71 -8.63 4.43 18.84
CA GLN A 71 -9.59 5.29 18.14
C GLN A 71 -8.84 6.13 17.11
N ALA A 72 -8.96 5.76 15.84
CA ALA A 72 -8.26 6.43 14.75
C ALA A 72 -8.82 7.84 14.54
N GLU A 73 -7.94 8.83 14.45
CA GLU A 73 -8.33 10.24 14.28
C GLU A 73 -7.63 10.91 13.11
N LYS A 74 -6.43 10.46 12.76
CA LYS A 74 -5.58 11.16 11.79
C LYS A 74 -4.74 10.23 10.94
N LEU A 75 -4.65 10.52 9.65
CA LEU A 75 -3.64 9.94 8.76
C LEU A 75 -2.69 11.05 8.34
N ARG A 76 -1.44 11.00 8.80
CA ARG A 76 -0.37 11.85 8.28
C ARG A 76 0.21 11.19 7.05
N TRP A 77 0.33 11.96 5.99
CA TRP A 77 0.88 11.50 4.73
C TRP A 77 1.92 12.49 4.22
N PHE A 78 3.11 11.99 3.93
CA PHE A 78 4.12 12.74 3.21
C PHE A 78 4.70 11.89 2.09
N ASN A 79 4.80 12.44 0.88
CA ASN A 79 5.53 11.79 -0.19
C ASN A 79 6.37 12.77 -1.02
N ASN A 80 7.56 12.34 -1.42
CA ASN A 80 8.42 13.01 -2.38
C ASN A 80 8.36 12.28 -3.72
N TRP A 81 8.28 13.01 -4.82
CA TRP A 81 8.38 12.47 -6.17
C TRP A 81 9.30 13.32 -7.04
N ALA A 82 9.60 12.84 -8.24
CA ALA A 82 10.63 13.39 -9.12
C ALA A 82 10.49 14.91 -9.40
N GLN A 83 9.28 15.46 -9.30
CA GLN A 83 8.97 16.85 -9.61
C GLN A 83 8.46 17.65 -8.41
N GLY A 84 8.44 17.09 -7.20
CA GLY A 84 7.72 17.72 -6.11
C GLY A 84 7.55 16.90 -4.85
N TRP A 85 6.65 17.37 -4.01
CA TRP A 85 6.23 16.68 -2.81
C TRP A 85 4.77 16.99 -2.49
N THR A 86 4.13 16.11 -1.73
CA THR A 86 2.86 16.41 -1.06
C THR A 86 2.92 15.99 0.39
N GLU A 87 2.29 16.81 1.21
CA GLU A 87 2.09 16.61 2.62
C GLU A 87 0.63 16.87 2.94
N ALA A 88 0.00 16.00 3.72
CA ALA A 88 -1.35 16.19 4.21
C ALA A 88 -1.58 15.54 5.56
N ASP A 89 -2.41 16.19 6.38
CA ASP A 89 -3.05 15.59 7.54
C ASP A 89 -4.52 15.35 7.15
N PHE A 90 -4.95 14.09 7.15
CA PHE A 90 -6.34 13.74 6.92
C PHE A 90 -7.07 13.47 8.23
N ALA A 91 -8.30 13.93 8.33
CA ALA A 91 -9.25 13.44 9.33
C ALA A 91 -9.60 11.99 9.02
N VAL A 92 -9.59 11.15 10.04
CA VAL A 92 -9.89 9.73 9.95
C VAL A 92 -10.88 9.35 11.03
N THR A 93 -11.73 8.38 10.72
CA THR A 93 -12.59 7.69 11.69
C THR A 93 -12.32 6.20 11.65
N GLY A 94 -12.63 5.49 12.74
CA GLY A 94 -12.54 4.04 12.83
C GLY A 94 -11.90 3.58 14.14
N THR A 95 -12.08 2.30 14.44
CA THR A 95 -11.61 1.70 15.69
C THR A 95 -10.79 0.45 15.36
N LEU A 96 -9.59 0.35 15.91
CA LEU A 96 -8.70 -0.78 15.76
C LEU A 96 -8.44 -1.44 17.12
N THR A 97 -8.15 -2.74 17.10
CA THR A 97 -7.55 -3.47 18.21
C THR A 97 -6.16 -3.94 17.82
N LEU A 98 -5.20 -3.73 18.70
CA LEU A 98 -3.81 -4.12 18.52
C LEU A 98 -3.44 -5.15 19.58
N SER A 99 -2.74 -6.20 19.15
CA SER A 99 -2.18 -7.22 20.04
C SER A 99 -0.78 -7.56 19.56
N GLU A 100 0.16 -7.72 20.48
CA GLU A 100 1.53 -8.12 20.17
C GLU A 100 1.68 -9.63 20.39
N ALA A 101 2.19 -10.33 19.39
CA ALA A 101 2.55 -11.74 19.48
C ALA A 101 3.87 -11.97 18.76
N ASP A 102 4.83 -12.63 19.42
CA ASP A 102 6.15 -12.95 18.88
C ASP A 102 6.93 -11.75 18.30
N GLY A 103 6.77 -10.56 18.91
CA GLY A 103 7.40 -9.32 18.47
C GLY A 103 6.77 -8.68 17.23
N LEU A 104 5.60 -9.14 16.81
CA LEU A 104 4.82 -8.59 15.71
C LEU A 104 3.48 -8.05 16.20
N TRP A 105 3.07 -6.92 15.63
CA TRP A 105 1.75 -6.34 15.88
C TRP A 105 0.70 -6.95 14.96
N LYS A 106 -0.30 -7.56 15.58
CA LYS A 106 -1.54 -7.96 14.92
C LYS A 106 -2.58 -6.86 15.10
N ILE A 107 -3.08 -6.37 13.97
CA ILE A 107 -4.13 -5.36 13.90
C ILE A 107 -5.43 -6.03 13.47
N ARG A 108 -6.51 -5.76 14.20
CA ARG A 108 -7.87 -6.11 13.80
C ARG A 108 -8.72 -4.86 13.75
N VAL A 109 -9.47 -4.69 12.67
CA VAL A 109 -10.43 -3.58 12.54
C VAL A 109 -11.72 -3.95 13.27
N VAL A 110 -12.16 -3.07 14.16
CA VAL A 110 -13.46 -3.18 14.86
C VAL A 110 -14.50 -2.33 14.15
N GLU A 111 -14.12 -1.11 13.77
CA GLU A 111 -14.92 -0.21 12.94
C GLU A 111 -14.08 0.23 11.74
N PRO A 112 -14.60 0.17 10.50
CA PRO A 112 -13.83 0.46 9.30
C PRO A 112 -13.10 1.80 9.38
N VAL A 113 -11.80 1.79 9.08
CA VAL A 113 -10.99 3.01 9.03
C VAL A 113 -11.32 3.77 7.74
N ARG A 114 -11.86 4.99 7.87
CA ARG A 114 -12.24 5.85 6.74
C ARG A 114 -11.46 7.15 6.78
N VAL A 115 -10.85 7.48 5.65
CA VAL A 115 -10.16 8.75 5.45
C VAL A 115 -11.14 9.73 4.82
N ASP A 116 -11.47 10.80 5.54
CA ASP A 116 -12.59 11.69 5.17
C ASP A 116 -12.14 12.87 4.31
N TYR A 117 -11.34 13.78 4.88
CA TYR A 117 -10.87 14.98 4.19
C TYR A 117 -9.52 15.45 4.75
N ALA A 118 -8.82 16.28 3.98
CA ALA A 118 -7.57 16.89 4.44
C ALA A 118 -7.86 18.08 5.38
N GLU A 119 -7.43 17.97 6.63
CA GLU A 119 -7.39 19.09 7.59
C GLU A 119 -6.29 20.08 7.22
N LYS A 120 -5.16 19.56 6.69
CA LYS A 120 -4.04 20.31 6.14
C LYS A 120 -3.56 19.64 4.86
N GLY A 121 -3.10 20.44 3.90
CA GLY A 121 -2.57 19.92 2.66
C GLY A 121 -1.64 20.93 2.00
N ALA A 122 -0.53 20.45 1.47
CA ALA A 122 0.40 21.24 0.71
C ALA A 122 1.00 20.38 -0.42
N ILE A 123 1.03 20.95 -1.62
CA ILE A 123 1.59 20.31 -2.82
C ILE A 123 2.61 21.27 -3.41
N ARG A 124 3.84 20.81 -3.60
CA ARG A 124 4.81 21.49 -4.45
C ARG A 124 4.94 20.72 -5.76
N TYR A 125 4.79 21.41 -6.88
CA TYR A 125 5.08 20.88 -8.20
C TYR A 125 6.02 21.83 -8.94
N ARG A 126 7.29 21.43 -9.09
CA ARG A 126 8.38 22.27 -9.60
C ARG A 126 8.44 23.59 -8.83
N ASP A 127 8.10 24.69 -9.51
CA ASP A 127 8.10 26.06 -8.98
C ASP A 127 6.72 26.49 -8.46
N SER A 128 5.67 25.70 -8.72
CA SER A 128 4.31 25.95 -8.25
C SER A 128 4.05 25.33 -6.88
N ARG A 129 3.22 25.99 -6.08
CA ARG A 129 2.79 25.52 -4.76
C ARG A 129 1.28 25.69 -4.61
N LEU A 130 0.63 24.66 -4.09
CA LEU A 130 -0.72 24.72 -3.55
C LEU A 130 -0.59 24.60 -2.03
N LEU A 131 -1.05 25.62 -1.30
CA LEU A 131 -0.98 25.68 0.16
C LEU A 131 -2.39 25.91 0.71
N ASP A 132 -2.53 25.76 2.03
CA ASP A 132 -3.74 26.07 2.78
C ASP A 132 -4.99 25.43 2.16
N GLU A 133 -6.05 26.20 1.89
CA GLU A 133 -7.31 25.71 1.32
C GLU A 133 -7.11 25.01 -0.04
N ALA A 134 -6.34 25.60 -0.95
CA ALA A 134 -6.08 25.00 -2.26
C ALA A 134 -5.32 23.67 -2.16
N GLY A 135 -4.37 23.59 -1.22
CA GLY A 135 -3.62 22.37 -0.93
C GLY A 135 -4.49 21.29 -0.29
N ARG A 136 -5.32 21.66 0.70
CA ARG A 136 -6.30 20.77 1.35
C ARG A 136 -7.29 20.19 0.35
N ASP A 137 -7.85 21.03 -0.51
CA ASP A 137 -8.81 20.62 -1.53
C ASP A 137 -8.18 19.65 -2.54
N ALA A 138 -6.96 19.95 -2.98
CA ALA A 138 -6.23 19.07 -3.89
C ALA A 138 -5.91 17.72 -3.26
N CYS A 139 -5.46 17.70 -2.00
CA CYS A 139 -5.19 16.47 -1.26
C CYS A 139 -6.46 15.67 -0.98
N THR A 140 -7.57 16.33 -0.63
CA THR A 140 -8.88 15.69 -0.43
C THR A 140 -9.38 15.03 -1.71
N ARG A 141 -9.33 15.75 -2.84
CA ARG A 141 -9.70 15.15 -4.13
C ARG A 141 -8.80 13.98 -4.49
N ARG A 142 -7.50 14.05 -4.18
CA ARG A 142 -6.54 12.96 -4.42
C ARG A 142 -6.89 11.75 -3.57
N VAL A 143 -7.02 11.89 -2.25
CA VAL A 143 -7.31 10.74 -1.38
C VAL A 143 -8.65 10.10 -1.74
N ASN A 144 -9.67 10.88 -2.11
CA ASN A 144 -10.96 10.32 -2.56
C ASN A 144 -10.83 9.45 -3.81
N ARG A 145 -10.00 9.86 -4.78
CA ARG A 145 -9.73 9.05 -5.98
C ARG A 145 -8.94 7.79 -5.64
N ILE A 146 -7.95 7.91 -4.76
CA ILE A 146 -7.15 6.77 -4.30
C ILE A 146 -8.04 5.78 -3.56
N SER A 147 -8.81 6.21 -2.56
CA SER A 147 -9.75 5.35 -1.83
C SER A 147 -10.73 4.64 -2.77
N ALA A 148 -11.31 5.34 -3.75
CA ALA A 148 -12.18 4.71 -4.74
C ALA A 148 -11.46 3.64 -5.59
N ALA A 149 -10.20 3.89 -5.97
CA ALA A 149 -9.40 2.91 -6.69
C ALA A 149 -9.01 1.72 -5.80
N VAL A 150 -8.72 1.96 -4.53
CA VAL A 150 -8.42 0.92 -3.56
C VAL A 150 -9.63 0.03 -3.31
N SER A 151 -10.84 0.58 -3.12
CA SER A 151 -12.04 -0.25 -2.97
C SER A 151 -12.32 -1.13 -4.19
N HIS A 152 -12.02 -0.62 -5.40
CA HIS A 152 -12.07 -1.45 -6.60
C HIS A 152 -11.03 -2.57 -6.59
N LEU A 153 -9.79 -2.26 -6.19
CA LEU A 153 -8.70 -3.23 -6.09
C LEU A 153 -8.99 -4.31 -5.04
N SER A 154 -9.56 -3.96 -3.89
CA SER A 154 -9.95 -4.91 -2.84
C SER A 154 -10.95 -5.95 -3.34
N GLY A 155 -11.88 -5.57 -4.21
CA GLY A 155 -12.79 -6.51 -4.87
C GLY A 155 -12.16 -7.34 -6.00
N ALA A 156 -11.03 -6.89 -6.56
CA ALA A 156 -10.40 -7.52 -7.72
C ALA A 156 -9.17 -8.38 -7.36
N LEU A 157 -8.57 -8.17 -6.19
CA LEU A 157 -7.39 -8.88 -5.69
C LEU A 157 -7.78 -9.81 -4.54
N GLU A 158 -7.29 -11.06 -4.55
CA GLU A 158 -7.63 -12.09 -3.56
C GLU A 158 -6.85 -11.92 -2.23
N GLY A 159 -7.11 -10.82 -1.52
CA GLY A 159 -6.74 -10.63 -0.10
C GLY A 159 -5.43 -9.89 0.20
N ALA A 160 -5.22 -9.57 1.48
CA ALA A 160 -4.16 -8.69 2.00
C ALA A 160 -2.71 -9.19 1.82
N GLY A 161 -2.51 -10.44 1.36
CA GLY A 161 -1.22 -11.12 1.32
C GLY A 161 -0.24 -10.67 0.24
N PHE A 162 -0.53 -9.58 -0.47
CA PHE A 162 0.38 -9.08 -1.51
C PHE A 162 1.63 -8.49 -0.87
N PRO A 163 2.84 -8.96 -1.25
CA PRO A 163 4.07 -8.35 -0.81
C PRO A 163 4.08 -6.88 -1.21
N TYR A 164 4.72 -6.09 -0.34
CA TYR A 164 4.96 -4.65 -0.42
C TYR A 164 5.32 -4.16 -1.85
N PHE A 165 5.33 -2.85 -2.03
CA PHE A 165 5.88 -2.19 -3.22
C PHE A 165 7.39 -2.54 -3.41
N THR A 166 7.69 -3.73 -3.94
CA THR A 166 9.08 -4.20 -4.09
C THR A 166 9.64 -3.77 -5.44
N HIS A 167 10.71 -2.98 -5.40
CA HIS A 167 11.49 -2.62 -6.59
C HIS A 167 12.51 -3.70 -7.04
N GLU A 168 12.45 -4.91 -6.49
CA GLU A 168 13.44 -5.96 -6.73
C GLU A 168 13.13 -6.88 -7.92
N LYS A 169 14.12 -7.74 -8.26
CA LYS A 169 14.21 -8.71 -9.38
C LYS A 169 12.84 -9.12 -9.96
N LYS A 170 12.73 -9.18 -11.29
CA LYS A 170 11.49 -9.46 -12.06
C LYS A 170 10.51 -10.49 -11.45
N LYS A 171 10.98 -11.55 -10.79
CA LYS A 171 10.13 -12.55 -10.11
C LYS A 171 9.39 -11.98 -8.88
N LEU A 172 10.06 -11.15 -8.08
CA LEU A 172 9.47 -10.46 -6.93
C LEU A 172 8.50 -9.37 -7.38
N ARG A 173 8.89 -8.55 -8.37
CA ARG A 173 7.98 -7.56 -8.99
C ARG A 173 6.67 -8.18 -9.46
N ARG A 174 6.71 -9.36 -10.09
CA ARG A 174 5.49 -10.04 -10.57
C ARG A 174 4.52 -10.44 -9.47
N ASN A 175 5.00 -10.54 -8.23
CA ASN A 175 4.18 -10.90 -7.09
C ASN A 175 3.82 -9.67 -6.25
N SER A 176 4.33 -8.47 -6.57
CA SER A 176 4.15 -7.27 -5.75
C SER A 176 2.79 -6.62 -5.96
N PHE A 177 2.30 -5.95 -4.91
CA PHE A 177 1.09 -5.11 -4.99
C PHE A 177 1.15 -4.14 -6.17
N GLU A 178 2.29 -3.45 -6.36
CA GLU A 178 2.50 -2.49 -7.45
C GLU A 178 2.15 -3.08 -8.81
N TYR A 179 2.67 -4.28 -9.11
CA TYR A 179 2.48 -4.89 -10.41
C TYR A 179 1.05 -5.39 -10.59
N HIS A 180 0.47 -6.05 -9.59
CA HIS A 180 -0.88 -6.59 -9.68
C HIS A 180 -1.95 -5.49 -9.75
N ALA A 181 -1.91 -4.54 -8.83
CA ALA A 181 -2.82 -3.39 -8.86
C ALA A 181 -2.57 -2.53 -10.10
N GLY A 182 -1.31 -2.33 -10.49
CA GLY A 182 -0.94 -1.64 -11.73
C GLY A 182 -1.45 -2.35 -12.98
N SER A 183 -1.48 -3.69 -13.04
CA SER A 183 -2.02 -4.46 -14.17
C SER A 183 -3.53 -4.28 -14.28
N ILE A 184 -4.24 -4.16 -13.17
CA ILE A 184 -5.69 -3.93 -13.15
C ILE A 184 -6.00 -2.49 -13.58
N LEU A 185 -5.34 -1.51 -12.98
CA LEU A 185 -5.63 -0.09 -13.22
C LEU A 185 -5.01 0.43 -14.53
N PHE A 186 -3.82 -0.03 -14.90
CA PHE A 186 -2.99 0.52 -15.99
C PHE A 186 -2.28 -0.61 -16.79
N PRO A 187 -3.01 -1.57 -17.37
CA PRO A 187 -2.42 -2.68 -18.13
C PRO A 187 -1.51 -2.24 -19.27
N GLU A 188 -1.68 -1.03 -19.82
CA GLU A 188 -0.80 -0.45 -20.85
C GLU A 188 0.62 -0.16 -20.33
N ARG A 189 0.83 -0.20 -19.00
CA ARG A 189 2.10 0.05 -18.32
C ARG A 189 2.61 -1.18 -17.55
N TYR A 190 1.70 -2.07 -17.14
CA TYR A 190 1.99 -3.19 -16.25
C TYR A 190 1.61 -4.58 -16.82
N ASP A 191 1.21 -4.65 -18.09
CA ASP A 191 0.66 -5.83 -18.76
C ASP A 191 -0.82 -6.09 -18.43
N TYR A 192 -1.55 -6.64 -19.41
CA TYR A 192 -2.96 -6.97 -19.26
C TYR A 192 -3.17 -8.19 -18.36
N PRO A 193 -4.14 -8.16 -17.41
CA PRO A 193 -4.51 -9.34 -16.63
C PRO A 193 -4.91 -10.51 -17.53
N ALA A 194 -4.64 -11.74 -17.09
CA ALA A 194 -4.98 -12.94 -17.85
C ALA A 194 -6.48 -12.98 -18.21
N GLY A 195 -6.79 -13.29 -19.47
CA GLY A 195 -8.17 -13.32 -19.96
C GLY A 195 -8.74 -11.96 -20.37
N THR A 196 -8.07 -10.86 -20.03
CA THR A 196 -8.39 -9.53 -20.58
C THR A 196 -7.68 -9.34 -21.92
N LYS A 197 -8.29 -8.58 -22.83
CA LYS A 197 -7.76 -8.42 -24.19
C LYS A 197 -6.95 -7.14 -24.31
N GLU A 198 -5.67 -7.28 -24.63
CA GLU A 198 -5.02 -6.35 -25.54
C GLU A 198 -5.59 -6.64 -26.93
N LYS A 199 -6.75 -6.05 -27.26
CA LYS A 199 -7.24 -6.13 -28.63
C LYS A 199 -6.17 -5.50 -29.53
N SER A 200 -5.85 -6.16 -30.65
CA SER A 200 -4.84 -5.72 -31.61
C SER A 200 -5.00 -4.23 -31.96
N ASP A 201 -3.87 -3.52 -32.08
CA ASP A 201 -3.72 -2.06 -32.27
C ASP A 201 -4.67 -1.40 -33.27
N THR A 202 -5.25 -2.13 -34.22
CA THR A 202 -6.06 -1.60 -35.32
C THR A 202 -7.54 -1.39 -35.00
N THR A 203 -8.07 -1.92 -33.88
CA THR A 203 -9.52 -1.84 -33.58
C THR A 203 -9.87 -1.23 -32.23
N VAL A 204 -8.89 -0.84 -31.41
CA VAL A 204 -9.13 -0.35 -30.05
C VAL A 204 -9.18 1.17 -30.03
N THR A 205 -10.26 1.71 -29.46
CA THR A 205 -10.32 3.15 -29.20
C THR A 205 -9.37 3.51 -28.06
N ARG A 206 -8.44 4.44 -28.33
CA ARG A 206 -7.48 4.94 -27.34
C ARG A 206 -7.54 6.45 -27.21
N VAL A 207 -7.34 6.93 -25.99
CA VAL A 207 -7.26 8.37 -25.66
C VAL A 207 -5.92 8.69 -25.01
N ARG A 208 -5.34 9.85 -25.35
CA ARG A 208 -4.07 10.29 -24.77
C ARG A 208 -4.34 11.09 -23.49
N GLY A 209 -3.74 10.66 -22.38
CA GLY A 209 -3.79 11.36 -21.09
C GLY A 209 -2.47 11.23 -20.35
N GLU A 210 -1.93 12.35 -19.83
CA GLU A 210 -0.61 12.41 -19.15
C GLU A 210 0.53 11.68 -19.91
N GLY A 211 0.52 11.74 -21.25
CA GLY A 211 1.56 11.16 -22.11
C GLY A 211 1.38 9.67 -22.44
N VAL A 212 0.37 8.99 -21.90
CA VAL A 212 0.06 7.57 -22.16
C VAL A 212 -1.19 7.45 -23.03
N LEU A 213 -1.25 6.40 -23.86
CA LEU A 213 -2.44 6.04 -24.65
C LEU A 213 -3.26 5.00 -23.89
N TRP A 214 -4.42 5.41 -23.38
CA TRP A 214 -5.31 4.59 -22.57
C TRP A 214 -6.36 3.90 -23.43
N ASN A 215 -6.53 2.59 -23.23
CA ASN A 215 -7.56 1.77 -23.86
C ASN A 215 -8.92 2.05 -23.22
N THR A 216 -9.80 2.77 -23.93
CA THR A 216 -11.11 3.18 -23.39
C THR A 216 -12.09 2.02 -23.29
N GLU A 217 -11.92 0.98 -24.10
CA GLU A 217 -12.74 -0.23 -24.03
C GLU A 217 -12.42 -1.01 -22.75
N TYR A 218 -11.14 -1.20 -22.44
CA TYR A 218 -10.72 -1.78 -21.17
C TYR A 218 -11.23 -0.95 -19.99
N THR A 219 -11.10 0.38 -20.05
CA THR A 219 -11.67 1.27 -19.02
C THR A 219 -13.17 1.05 -18.84
N ALA A 220 -13.93 0.96 -19.93
CA ALA A 220 -15.37 0.78 -19.85
C ALA A 220 -15.78 -0.58 -19.26
N GLU A 221 -15.01 -1.63 -19.56
CA GLU A 221 -15.31 -3.01 -19.15
C GLU A 221 -14.87 -3.32 -17.71
N HIS A 222 -13.68 -2.86 -17.31
CA HIS A 222 -13.04 -3.31 -16.06
C HIS A 222 -12.92 -2.24 -14.97
N ILE A 223 -13.07 -0.95 -15.30
CA ILE A 223 -12.89 0.14 -14.34
C ILE A 223 -14.27 0.71 -13.96
N PRO A 224 -14.52 0.93 -12.65
CA PRO A 224 -15.81 1.44 -12.19
C PRO A 224 -16.07 2.84 -12.72
N GLU A 225 -17.35 3.16 -12.95
CA GLU A 225 -17.80 4.36 -13.67
C GLU A 225 -17.20 5.66 -13.10
N ASN A 226 -17.15 5.77 -11.78
CA ASN A 226 -16.60 6.94 -11.07
C ASN A 226 -15.10 7.18 -11.31
N LEU A 227 -14.35 6.21 -11.84
CA LEU A 227 -12.92 6.31 -12.13
C LEU A 227 -12.59 6.37 -13.63
N ARG A 228 -13.56 6.11 -14.53
CA ARG A 228 -13.29 5.96 -15.97
C ARG A 228 -12.68 7.21 -16.59
N ASP A 229 -13.31 8.36 -16.38
CA ASP A 229 -12.84 9.63 -16.95
C ASP A 229 -11.50 10.05 -16.34
N ILE A 230 -11.33 9.79 -15.05
CA ILE A 230 -10.12 10.11 -14.29
C ILE A 230 -8.93 9.28 -14.80
N ARG A 231 -9.16 7.98 -15.05
CA ARG A 231 -8.18 7.08 -15.66
C ARG A 231 -7.84 7.52 -17.08
N ASN A 232 -8.86 7.72 -17.93
CA ASN A 232 -8.69 8.10 -19.32
C ASN A 232 -7.99 9.46 -19.49
N ALA A 233 -8.17 10.39 -18.56
CA ALA A 233 -7.43 11.65 -18.51
C ALA A 233 -5.96 11.48 -18.08
N GLY A 234 -5.57 10.32 -17.53
CA GLY A 234 -4.25 10.03 -16.97
C GLY A 234 -4.07 10.51 -15.52
N THR A 235 -5.08 11.17 -14.93
CA THR A 235 -5.01 11.70 -13.56
C THR A 235 -4.82 10.59 -12.53
N LEU A 236 -5.52 9.46 -12.67
CA LEU A 236 -5.36 8.33 -11.75
C LEU A 236 -3.94 7.73 -11.83
N TYR A 237 -3.35 7.69 -13.04
CA TYR A 237 -1.99 7.20 -13.22
C TYR A 237 -0.95 8.14 -12.62
N ARG A 238 -1.15 9.46 -12.72
CA ARG A 238 -0.33 10.43 -11.99
C ARG A 238 -0.43 10.23 -10.48
N ASP A 239 -1.64 10.06 -9.93
CA ASP A 239 -1.79 9.80 -8.50
C ASP A 239 -1.10 8.48 -8.11
N TRP A 240 -1.15 7.45 -8.96
CA TRP A 240 -0.43 6.18 -8.75
C TRP A 240 1.09 6.38 -8.66
N GLU A 241 1.68 7.07 -9.63
CA GLU A 241 3.13 7.32 -9.67
C GLU A 241 3.59 8.27 -8.54
N GLU A 242 2.75 9.23 -8.15
CA GLU A 242 3.06 10.21 -7.11
C GLU A 242 2.65 9.77 -5.69
N SER A 243 1.89 8.69 -5.53
CA SER A 243 1.31 8.30 -4.22
C SER A 243 1.23 6.78 -4.01
N GLY A 244 2.08 5.99 -4.66
CA GLY A 244 2.04 4.51 -4.59
C GLY A 244 2.01 3.92 -3.18
N GLU A 245 2.77 4.49 -2.22
CA GLU A 245 2.73 4.05 -0.81
C GLU A 245 1.33 4.24 -0.20
N LEU A 246 0.66 5.35 -0.49
CA LEU A 246 -0.68 5.63 0.04
C LEU A 246 -1.72 4.66 -0.54
N PHE A 247 -1.62 4.28 -1.83
CA PHE A 247 -2.45 3.23 -2.40
C PHE A 247 -2.29 1.92 -1.62
N TYR A 248 -1.05 1.50 -1.37
CA TYR A 248 -0.81 0.25 -0.64
C TYR A 248 -1.26 0.33 0.82
N TYR A 249 -1.00 1.46 1.49
CA TYR A 249 -1.41 1.69 2.87
C TYR A 249 -2.92 1.57 3.06
N LEU A 250 -3.69 2.25 2.19
CA LEU A 250 -5.15 2.19 2.23
C LEU A 250 -5.67 0.81 1.82
N TYR A 251 -5.02 0.14 0.86
CA TYR A 251 -5.37 -1.23 0.48
C TYR A 251 -5.21 -2.20 1.63
N VAL A 252 -4.07 -2.14 2.34
CA VAL A 252 -3.86 -2.98 3.51
C VAL A 252 -4.91 -2.70 4.58
N LEU A 253 -5.20 -1.44 4.91
CA LEU A 253 -6.24 -1.08 5.88
C LEU A 253 -7.62 -1.62 5.48
N GLU A 254 -8.01 -1.48 4.21
CA GLU A 254 -9.33 -1.90 3.74
C GLU A 254 -9.49 -3.43 3.82
N ASN A 255 -8.43 -4.18 3.54
CA ASN A 255 -8.42 -5.64 3.57
C ASN A 255 -8.08 -6.24 4.94
N LEU A 256 -7.94 -5.44 6.00
CA LEU A 256 -7.93 -5.92 7.39
C LEU A 256 -9.36 -6.18 7.94
N ASN A 257 -10.39 -5.74 7.21
CA ASN A 257 -11.79 -5.89 7.60
C ASN A 257 -12.38 -7.28 7.32
N ASP A 258 -11.64 -8.13 6.57
CA ASP A 258 -12.03 -9.48 6.15
C ASP A 258 -11.22 -10.56 6.88
#